data_AF-A0A1E7GNW2-F1
#
_entry.id   AF-A0A1E7GNW2-F1
#
_cell.length_a   1.000
_cell.length_b   1.000
_cell.length_c   1.000
_cell.angle_alpha   90.00
_cell.angle_beta   90.00
_cell.angle_gamma   90.00
#
_symmetry.space_group_name_H-M   'P 1'
#
loop_
_entity.id
_entity.type
_entity.pdbx_description
1 polymer ?
#
loop_
_entity_poly.entity_id
_entity_poly.type
_entity_poly.pdbx_seq_one_letter_code
_entity_poly.pdbx_strand_id
1 'polypeptide(L)'
;MSQLRSFLHYLGCGLLVVFYVNLFVVWSWLDQLLGRGTMNLLPVAVTFLVLTGIVLFVVHLRGKGMPIQWAYVGIGIGLCLLALLVSDMRYAVKRIHVVEYLFLSLVVRYGMSWKLQGKNLLLFSFLATAVFGVHDELLQGIHPLRTYGLRDMAVNGISAAGGALIWHGADLFPGNLQSSTGNKTRSFSAALLLYILWLVIAVPALVVPLTAYRYDLIPYWPMLPLTGGLVFWFLYGAGFAPSSRHGLVVFSWLSFLLLCYPVVINVASIPFG
;
A
#
# COMPACT_ATOMS: atom_id res chain seq x y z
N MET A 1 6.87 -21.21 -2.29
CA MET A 1 6.11 -20.88 -1.07
C MET A 1 4.77 -21.62 -1.09
N SER A 2 4.38 -22.33 -0.02
CA SER A 2 3.05 -22.97 0.07
C SER A 2 1.95 -21.91 0.19
N GLN A 3 0.70 -22.26 -0.16
CA GLN A 3 -0.44 -21.34 -0.04
C GLN A 3 -0.59 -20.78 1.37
N LEU A 4 -0.39 -21.62 2.39
CA LEU A 4 -0.40 -21.21 3.80
C LEU A 4 0.65 -20.13 4.10
N ARG A 5 1.87 -20.27 3.61
CA ARG A 5 2.93 -19.26 3.85
C ARG A 5 2.60 -17.93 3.18
N SER A 6 2.03 -17.94 1.97
CA SER A 6 1.56 -16.71 1.32
C SER A 6 0.44 -16.06 2.12
N PHE A 7 -0.53 -16.83 2.60
CA PHE A 7 -1.58 -16.33 3.46
C PHE A 7 -1.04 -15.69 4.74
N LEU A 8 -0.16 -16.40 5.46
CA LEU A 8 0.46 -15.88 6.69
C LEU A 8 1.27 -14.60 6.43
N HIS A 9 1.94 -14.48 5.27
CA HIS A 9 2.68 -13.28 4.91
C HIS A 9 1.77 -12.07 4.72
N TYR A 10 0.67 -12.22 3.97
CA TYR A 10 -0.29 -11.12 3.78
C TYR A 10 -1.08 -10.80 5.04
N LEU A 11 -1.36 -11.80 5.88
CA LEU A 11 -1.87 -11.57 7.23
C LEU A 11 -0.87 -10.74 8.04
N GLY A 12 0.42 -11.06 7.99
CA GLY A 12 1.49 -10.26 8.61
C GLY A 12 1.53 -8.82 8.09
N CYS A 13 1.32 -8.60 6.79
CA CYS A 13 1.20 -7.25 6.22
C CYS A 13 -0.02 -6.50 6.79
N GLY A 14 -1.17 -7.17 6.92
CA GLY A 14 -2.36 -6.59 7.55
C GLY A 14 -2.15 -6.29 9.04
N LEU A 15 -1.49 -7.17 9.78
CA LEU A 15 -1.13 -6.95 11.19
C LEU A 15 -0.15 -5.78 11.35
N LEU A 16 0.76 -5.59 10.40
CA LEU A 16 1.65 -4.44 10.37
C LEU A 16 0.87 -3.12 10.20
N VAL A 17 -0.18 -3.10 9.38
CA VAL A 17 -1.09 -1.95 9.28
C VAL A 17 -1.81 -1.70 10.61
N VAL A 18 -2.33 -2.73 11.27
CA VAL A 18 -2.93 -2.59 12.60
C VAL A 18 -1.92 -2.05 13.61
N PHE A 19 -0.67 -2.48 13.54
CA PHE A 19 0.41 -1.95 14.36
C PHE A 19 0.63 -0.45 14.11
N TYR A 20 0.66 0.00 12.85
CA TYR A 20 0.79 1.42 12.49
C TYR A 20 -0.33 2.27 13.07
N VAL A 21 -1.59 1.83 12.97
CA VAL A 21 -2.75 2.52 13.58
C VAL A 21 -2.53 2.76 15.08
N ASN A 22 -1.96 1.77 15.77
CA ASN A 22 -1.73 1.80 17.22
C ASN A 22 -0.47 2.56 17.64
N LEU A 23 0.45 2.88 16.71
CA LEU A 23 1.64 3.69 17.02
C LEU A 23 1.29 5.10 17.51
N PHE A 24 0.06 5.57 17.27
CA PHE A 24 -0.43 6.83 17.82
C PHE A 24 -0.32 6.91 19.35
N VAL A 25 -0.56 5.81 20.07
CA VAL A 25 -0.46 5.80 21.55
C VAL A 25 0.98 6.06 21.99
N VAL A 26 1.93 5.39 21.34
CA VAL A 26 3.37 5.59 21.56
C VAL A 26 3.76 7.03 21.21
N TRP A 27 3.24 7.55 20.10
CA TRP A 27 3.49 8.92 19.68
C TRP A 27 2.97 9.95 20.67
N SER A 28 1.76 9.76 21.18
CA SER A 28 1.15 10.64 22.19
C SER A 28 1.98 10.66 23.48
N TRP A 29 2.48 9.51 23.90
CA TRP A 29 3.39 9.42 25.05
C TRP A 29 4.72 10.14 24.79
N LEU A 30 5.32 9.97 23.60
CA LEU A 30 6.56 10.68 23.23
C LEU A 30 6.36 12.20 23.16
N ASP A 31 5.19 12.67 22.71
CA ASP A 31 4.88 14.10 22.64
C ASP A 31 4.81 14.77 24.02
N GLN A 32 4.32 14.04 25.02
CA GLN A 32 4.34 14.50 26.41
C GLN A 32 5.77 14.61 26.97
N LEU A 33 6.71 13.78 26.51
CA LEU A 33 8.09 13.74 27.01
C LEU A 33 9.04 14.70 26.31
N LEU A 34 8.99 14.77 24.98
CA LEU A 34 9.99 15.45 24.14
C LEU A 34 9.60 16.89 23.76
N GLY A 35 8.34 17.25 23.99
CA GLY A 35 7.77 18.53 23.64
C GLY A 35 7.49 18.70 22.14
N ARG A 36 6.55 19.61 21.83
CA ARG A 36 5.98 19.80 20.49
C ARG A 36 7.03 20.11 19.41
N GLY A 37 8.07 20.88 19.73
CA GLY A 37 9.12 21.26 18.78
C GLY A 37 9.87 20.04 18.22
N THR A 38 10.31 19.15 19.12
CA THR A 38 11.01 17.91 18.77
C THR A 38 10.11 16.99 17.97
N MET A 39 8.85 16.82 18.40
CA MET A 39 7.90 15.94 17.73
C MET A 39 7.49 16.42 16.34
N ASN A 40 7.54 17.73 16.06
CA ASN A 40 7.27 18.24 14.73
C ASN A 40 8.39 17.90 13.73
N LEU A 41 9.64 17.83 14.20
CA LEU A 41 10.80 17.55 13.37
C LEU A 41 11.08 16.04 13.23
N LEU A 42 10.75 15.26 14.27
CA LEU A 42 11.11 13.84 14.36
C LEU A 42 10.69 13.01 13.13
N PRO A 43 9.44 13.04 12.64
CA PRO A 43 9.05 12.25 11.46
C PRO A 43 9.83 12.62 10.20
N VAL A 44 10.14 13.91 10.04
CA VAL A 44 10.93 14.42 8.91
C VAL A 44 12.36 13.90 9.02
N ALA A 45 12.98 14.03 10.19
CA ALA A 45 14.32 13.54 10.46
C ALA A 45 14.45 12.02 10.26
N VAL A 46 13.48 11.23 10.76
CA VAL A 46 13.44 9.77 10.55
C VAL A 46 13.31 9.46 9.06
N THR A 47 12.47 10.18 8.32
CA THR A 47 12.32 9.95 6.87
C THR A 47 13.63 10.22 6.13
N PHE A 48 14.30 11.34 6.40
CA PHE A 48 15.61 11.63 5.81
C PHE A 48 16.65 10.57 6.18
N LEU A 49 16.72 10.16 7.45
CA LEU A 49 17.63 9.12 7.92
C LEU A 49 17.41 7.80 7.17
N VAL A 50 16.15 7.38 7.03
CA VAL A 50 15.77 6.15 6.30
C VAL A 50 16.14 6.27 4.82
N LEU A 51 15.80 7.38 4.16
CA LEU A 51 16.14 7.59 2.75
C LEU A 51 17.66 7.62 2.52
N THR A 52 18.43 8.28 3.39
CA THR A 52 19.90 8.25 3.36
C THR A 52 20.42 6.83 3.54
N GLY A 53 19.91 6.09 4.53
CA GLY A 53 20.27 4.69 4.75
C GLY A 53 20.00 3.81 3.53
N ILE A 54 18.88 4.04 2.84
CA ILE A 54 18.54 3.35 1.59
C ILE A 54 19.50 3.70 0.47
N VAL A 55 19.85 4.97 0.29
CA VAL A 55 20.85 5.37 -0.72
C VAL A 55 22.19 4.69 -0.45
N LEU A 56 22.66 4.71 0.80
CA LEU A 56 23.90 4.02 1.20
C LEU A 56 23.81 2.51 0.94
N PHE A 57 22.68 1.89 1.26
CA PHE A 57 22.42 0.48 0.98
C PHE A 57 22.46 0.18 -0.53
N VAL A 58 21.80 0.99 -1.37
CA VAL A 58 21.78 0.82 -2.83
C VAL A 58 23.18 1.04 -3.44
N VAL A 59 23.94 2.02 -2.95
CA VAL A 59 25.35 2.23 -3.35
C VAL A 59 26.19 1.01 -2.98
N HIS A 60 25.99 0.44 -1.79
CA HIS A 60 26.66 -0.79 -1.36
C HIS A 60 26.32 -1.99 -2.26
N LEU A 61 25.05 -2.15 -2.64
CA LEU A 61 24.64 -3.19 -3.60
C LEU A 61 25.31 -3.01 -4.97
N ARG A 62 25.44 -1.76 -5.44
CA ARG A 62 26.20 -1.45 -6.67
C ARG A 62 27.67 -1.82 -6.53
N GLY A 63 28.30 -1.55 -5.39
CA GLY A 63 29.68 -1.95 -5.10
C GLY A 63 29.88 -3.48 -5.13
N LYS A 64 28.82 -4.26 -4.86
CA LYS A 64 28.79 -5.72 -5.01
C LYS A 64 28.49 -6.20 -6.43
N GLY A 65 28.40 -5.30 -7.41
CA GLY A 65 28.14 -5.63 -8.82
C GLY A 65 26.67 -5.88 -9.17
N MET A 66 25.73 -5.54 -8.27
CA MET A 66 24.30 -5.66 -8.60
C MET A 66 23.87 -4.57 -9.60
N PRO A 67 23.01 -4.88 -10.59
CA PRO A 67 22.50 -3.90 -11.52
C PRO A 67 21.53 -2.94 -10.81
N ILE A 68 21.85 -1.64 -10.81
CA ILE A 68 20.99 -0.61 -10.20
C ILE A 68 20.41 0.29 -11.29
N GLN A 69 19.09 0.47 -11.25
CA GLN A 69 18.36 1.37 -12.12
C GLN A 69 18.10 2.70 -11.39
N TRP A 70 19.10 3.60 -11.42
CA TRP A 70 19.09 4.86 -10.68
C TRP A 70 17.90 5.77 -10.96
N ALA A 71 17.33 5.72 -12.18
CA ALA A 71 16.13 6.48 -12.51
C ALA A 71 14.94 6.11 -11.59
N TYR A 72 14.69 4.81 -11.36
CA TYR A 72 13.63 4.36 -10.48
C TYR A 72 13.90 4.72 -9.02
N VAL A 73 15.15 4.60 -8.57
CA VAL A 73 15.55 5.00 -7.21
C VAL A 73 15.34 6.50 -7.00
N GLY A 74 15.80 7.33 -7.94
CA GLY A 74 15.66 8.79 -7.87
C GLY A 74 14.20 9.24 -7.90
N ILE A 75 13.39 8.71 -8.82
CA ILE A 75 11.95 9.00 -8.87
C ILE A 75 11.27 8.54 -7.56
N GLY A 76 11.60 7.36 -7.07
CA GLY A 76 11.00 6.83 -5.84
C GLY A 76 11.34 7.66 -4.60
N ILE A 77 12.58 8.14 -4.47
CA ILE A 77 12.98 9.11 -3.43
C ILE A 77 12.19 10.41 -3.60
N GLY A 78 12.10 10.93 -4.83
CA GLY A 78 11.33 12.13 -5.14
C GLY A 78 9.87 12.03 -4.71
N LEU A 79 9.22 10.88 -4.94
CA LEU A 79 7.86 10.62 -4.47
C LEU A 79 7.76 10.58 -2.94
N CYS A 80 8.72 9.99 -2.23
CA CYS A 80 8.71 9.98 -0.77
C CYS A 80 8.88 11.40 -0.19
N LEU A 81 9.73 12.23 -0.80
CA LEU A 81 9.87 13.64 -0.44
C LEU A 81 8.59 14.43 -0.76
N LEU A 82 7.95 14.17 -1.90
CA LEU A 82 6.66 14.75 -2.24
C LEU A 82 5.59 14.35 -1.22
N ALA A 83 5.57 13.10 -0.76
CA ALA A 83 4.62 12.63 0.26
C ALA A 83 4.79 13.38 1.59
N LEU A 84 6.02 13.72 2.00
CA LEU A 84 6.26 14.61 3.15
C LEU A 84 5.66 16.00 2.94
N LEU A 85 5.75 16.56 1.74
CA LEU A 85 5.17 17.87 1.43
C LEU A 85 3.65 17.83 1.36
N VAL A 86 3.10 16.73 0.84
CA VAL A 86 1.65 16.50 0.76
C VAL A 86 1.06 16.25 2.14
N SER A 87 1.78 15.70 3.11
CA SER A 87 1.28 15.44 4.47
C SER A 87 0.78 16.70 5.21
N ASP A 88 -0.18 16.53 6.12
CA ASP A 88 -0.72 17.66 6.89
C ASP A 88 0.32 18.29 7.83
N MET A 89 0.63 19.56 7.58
CA MET A 89 1.58 20.34 8.38
C MET A 89 1.08 20.58 9.80
N ARG A 90 -0.24 20.52 10.04
CA ARG A 90 -0.82 20.69 11.38
C ARG A 90 -0.60 19.46 12.27
N TYR A 91 -0.45 18.28 11.67
CA TYR A 91 -0.31 17.02 12.37
C TYR A 91 0.97 16.32 11.94
N ALA A 92 2.10 16.78 12.48
CA ALA A 92 3.42 16.28 12.08
C ALA A 92 3.55 14.76 12.17
N VAL A 93 2.88 14.12 13.14
CA VAL A 93 2.84 12.65 13.28
C VAL A 93 2.46 11.94 11.98
N LYS A 94 1.56 12.50 11.18
CA LYS A 94 1.05 11.87 9.95
C LYS A 94 2.14 11.73 8.87
N ARG A 95 3.27 12.44 9.01
CA ARG A 95 4.45 12.26 8.15
C ARG A 95 5.14 10.91 8.33
N ILE A 96 4.94 10.24 9.47
CA ILE A 96 5.55 8.92 9.72
C ILE A 96 5.05 7.86 8.72
N HIS A 97 3.84 8.07 8.18
CA HIS A 97 3.25 7.22 7.15
C HIS A 97 4.20 7.06 5.95
N VAL A 98 5.00 8.07 5.62
CA VAL A 98 5.96 7.96 4.52
C VAL A 98 6.92 6.79 4.71
N VAL A 99 7.47 6.64 5.91
CA VAL A 99 8.40 5.56 6.25
C VAL A 99 7.66 4.23 6.37
N GLU A 100 6.48 4.24 7.00
CA GLU A 100 5.64 3.05 7.19
C GLU A 100 5.25 2.39 5.86
N TYR A 101 4.82 3.18 4.88
CA TYR A 101 4.39 2.69 3.57
C TYR A 101 5.56 2.41 2.63
N LEU A 102 6.67 3.14 2.77
CA LEU A 102 7.93 2.76 2.12
C LEU A 102 8.38 1.38 2.59
N PHE A 103 8.35 1.12 3.90
CA PHE A 103 8.73 -0.19 4.47
C PHE A 103 7.71 -1.28 4.14
N LEU A 104 6.42 -1.01 4.27
CA LEU A 104 5.37 -1.97 3.94
C LEU A 104 5.46 -2.40 2.48
N SER A 105 5.79 -1.49 1.56
CA SER A 105 6.01 -1.84 0.15
C SER A 105 7.15 -2.86 -0.05
N LEU A 106 8.20 -2.81 0.78
CA LEU A 106 9.28 -3.80 0.77
C LEU A 106 8.77 -5.17 1.23
N VAL A 107 8.02 -5.20 2.33
CA VAL A 107 7.45 -6.44 2.91
C VAL A 107 6.46 -7.08 1.94
N VAL A 108 5.55 -6.30 1.35
CA VAL A 108 4.60 -6.78 0.33
C VAL A 108 5.33 -7.28 -0.91
N ARG A 109 6.34 -6.53 -1.39
CA ARG A 109 7.18 -6.95 -2.52
C ARG A 109 7.88 -8.28 -2.24
N TYR A 110 8.47 -8.46 -1.06
CA TYR A 110 9.08 -9.72 -0.67
C TYR A 110 8.09 -10.89 -0.77
N GLY A 111 6.89 -10.74 -0.20
CA GLY A 111 5.84 -11.76 -0.26
C GLY A 111 5.40 -12.11 -1.69
N MET A 112 5.33 -11.12 -2.57
CA MET A 112 4.96 -11.31 -3.98
C MET A 112 6.10 -11.86 -4.85
N SER A 113 7.36 -11.60 -4.50
CA SER A 113 8.54 -11.94 -5.30
C SER A 113 8.70 -13.44 -5.56
N TRP A 114 8.06 -14.28 -4.74
CA TRP A 114 8.01 -15.72 -4.90
C TRP A 114 7.26 -16.19 -6.15
N LYS A 115 6.39 -15.34 -6.71
CA LYS A 115 5.52 -15.65 -7.85
C LYS A 115 5.52 -14.58 -8.94
N LEU A 116 5.97 -13.37 -8.63
CA LEU A 116 6.03 -12.24 -9.55
C LEU A 116 7.45 -11.72 -9.69
N GLN A 117 7.75 -11.12 -10.83
CA GLN A 117 9.04 -10.50 -11.12
C GLN A 117 8.87 -9.22 -11.94
N GLY A 118 9.96 -8.45 -12.09
CA GLY A 118 10.05 -7.30 -12.98
C GLY A 118 8.92 -6.29 -12.78
N LYS A 119 8.30 -5.89 -13.89
CA LYS A 119 7.21 -4.88 -13.90
C LYS A 119 5.93 -5.36 -13.21
N ASN A 120 5.63 -6.66 -13.26
CA ASN A 120 4.47 -7.21 -12.55
C ASN A 120 4.68 -7.13 -11.03
N LEU A 121 5.87 -7.48 -10.55
CA LEU A 121 6.21 -7.35 -9.13
C LEU A 121 6.16 -5.89 -8.69
N LEU A 122 6.70 -4.96 -9.48
CA LEU A 122 6.59 -3.52 -9.22
C LEU A 122 5.12 -3.08 -9.13
N LEU A 123 4.31 -3.35 -10.16
CA LEU A 123 2.92 -2.90 -10.25
C LEU A 123 2.07 -3.46 -9.10
N PHE A 124 2.10 -4.78 -8.87
CA PHE A 124 1.22 -5.38 -7.86
C PHE A 124 1.68 -5.12 -6.43
N SER A 125 3.00 -4.99 -6.18
CA SER A 125 3.46 -4.59 -4.84
C SER A 125 3.05 -3.15 -4.52
N PHE A 126 3.12 -2.24 -5.49
CA PHE A 126 2.57 -0.89 -5.36
C PHE A 126 1.06 -0.93 -5.08
N LEU A 127 0.27 -1.56 -5.96
CA LEU A 127 -1.20 -1.57 -5.84
C LEU A 127 -1.67 -2.18 -4.52
N ALA A 128 -1.10 -3.32 -4.10
CA ALA A 128 -1.45 -3.94 -2.83
C ALA A 128 -1.07 -3.07 -1.63
N THR A 129 0.10 -2.44 -1.65
CA THR A 129 0.53 -1.54 -0.57
C THR A 129 -0.36 -0.29 -0.50
N ALA A 130 -0.76 0.26 -1.65
CA ALA A 130 -1.70 1.38 -1.70
C ALA A 130 -3.07 1.00 -1.11
N VAL A 131 -3.58 -0.20 -1.39
CA VAL A 131 -4.84 -0.68 -0.78
C VAL A 131 -4.69 -0.91 0.72
N PHE A 132 -3.55 -1.42 1.20
CA PHE A 132 -3.26 -1.41 2.64
C PHE A 132 -3.30 0.00 3.23
N GLY A 133 -2.85 1.00 2.47
CA GLY A 133 -2.97 2.42 2.82
C GLY A 133 -4.40 2.91 2.99
N VAL A 134 -5.33 2.34 2.22
CA VAL A 134 -6.77 2.60 2.36
C VAL A 134 -7.34 1.89 3.59
N HIS A 135 -6.92 0.64 3.84
CA HIS A 135 -7.32 -0.10 5.04
C HIS A 135 -6.93 0.62 6.33
N ASP A 136 -5.71 1.15 6.41
CA ASP A 136 -5.23 1.95 7.53
C ASP A 136 -6.15 3.14 7.80
N GLU A 137 -6.43 3.96 6.79
CA GLU A 137 -7.28 5.14 6.96
C GLU A 137 -8.71 4.78 7.35
N LEU A 138 -9.27 3.68 6.83
CA LEU A 138 -10.57 3.19 7.29
C LEU A 138 -10.52 2.67 8.73
N LEU A 139 -9.44 1.99 9.14
CA LEU A 139 -9.21 1.58 10.53
C LEU A 139 -9.05 2.79 11.45
N GLN A 140 -8.41 3.86 10.99
CA GLN A 140 -8.33 5.13 11.72
C GLN A 140 -9.69 5.81 11.83
N GLY A 141 -10.53 5.75 10.78
CA GLY A 141 -11.87 6.32 10.79
C GLY A 141 -12.82 5.64 11.80
N ILE A 142 -12.63 4.35 12.08
CA ILE A 142 -13.40 3.64 13.13
C ILE A 142 -12.76 3.74 14.52
N HIS A 143 -11.54 4.26 14.63
CA HIS A 143 -10.82 4.35 15.90
C HIS A 143 -11.18 5.66 16.63
N PRO A 144 -11.59 5.61 17.91
CA PRO A 144 -12.20 6.76 18.61
C PRO A 144 -11.26 7.97 18.80
N LEU A 145 -9.94 7.76 18.71
CA LEU A 145 -8.93 8.82 18.87
C LEU A 145 -8.26 9.24 17.55
N ARG A 146 -8.76 8.76 16.42
CA ARG A 146 -8.18 9.01 15.09
C ARG A 146 -9.28 9.48 14.15
N THR A 147 -8.85 9.97 12.99
CA THR A 147 -9.76 10.55 12.00
C THR A 147 -9.36 10.06 10.63
N TYR A 148 -10.36 9.67 9.86
CA TYR A 148 -10.27 9.36 8.45
C TYR A 148 -9.76 10.54 7.63
N GLY A 149 -8.77 10.33 6.76
CA GLY A 149 -8.21 11.38 5.91
C GLY A 149 -7.93 10.95 4.48
N LEU A 150 -8.63 11.54 3.49
CA LEU A 150 -8.29 11.34 2.06
C LEU A 150 -6.87 11.81 1.73
N ARG A 151 -6.42 12.87 2.40
CA ARG A 151 -5.05 13.38 2.27
C ARG A 151 -4.03 12.35 2.75
N ASP A 152 -4.33 11.64 3.83
CA ASP A 152 -3.44 10.66 4.42
C ASP A 152 -3.42 9.39 3.56
N MET A 153 -4.56 8.98 2.97
CA MET A 153 -4.56 7.95 1.91
C MET A 153 -3.65 8.32 0.73
N ALA A 154 -3.66 9.59 0.30
CA ALA A 154 -2.80 10.04 -0.79
C ALA A 154 -1.32 9.95 -0.39
N VAL A 155 -0.96 10.35 0.84
CA VAL A 155 0.39 10.17 1.39
C VAL A 155 0.78 8.68 1.39
N ASN A 156 -0.09 7.80 1.87
CA ASN A 156 0.14 6.35 1.91
C ASN A 156 0.38 5.81 0.49
N GLY A 157 -0.46 6.20 -0.47
CA GLY A 157 -0.36 5.81 -1.88
C GLY A 157 0.91 6.31 -2.59
N ILE A 158 1.28 7.59 -2.40
CA ILE A 158 2.51 8.17 -2.98
C ILE A 158 3.73 7.48 -2.37
N SER A 159 3.73 7.22 -1.06
CA SER A 159 4.83 6.55 -0.36
C SER A 159 4.95 5.08 -0.77
N ALA A 160 3.83 4.39 -0.99
CA ALA A 160 3.80 3.05 -1.56
C ALA A 160 4.41 3.02 -2.98
N ALA A 161 4.07 3.99 -3.83
CA ALA A 161 4.67 4.14 -5.16
C ALA A 161 6.17 4.41 -5.07
N GLY A 162 6.56 5.33 -4.18
CA GLY A 162 7.96 5.69 -3.92
C GLY A 162 8.78 4.48 -3.50
N GLY A 163 8.36 3.77 -2.46
CA GLY A 163 9.01 2.55 -1.99
C GLY A 163 9.08 1.47 -3.07
N ALA A 164 7.97 1.18 -3.75
CA ALA A 164 7.95 0.17 -4.81
C ALA A 164 8.95 0.46 -5.95
N LEU A 165 9.09 1.73 -6.36
CA LEU A 165 10.07 2.16 -7.36
C LEU A 165 11.50 2.05 -6.82
N ILE A 166 11.76 2.45 -5.57
CA ILE A 166 13.10 2.31 -4.97
C ILE A 166 13.52 0.84 -4.95
N TRP A 167 12.65 -0.06 -4.48
CA TRP A 167 12.96 -1.49 -4.38
C TRP A 167 13.10 -2.17 -5.74
N HIS A 168 12.33 -1.72 -6.73
CA HIS A 168 12.51 -2.15 -8.11
C HIS A 168 13.83 -1.64 -8.70
N GLY A 169 14.18 -0.38 -8.46
CA GLY A 169 15.41 0.24 -8.93
C GLY A 169 16.67 -0.37 -8.31
N ALA A 170 16.57 -0.81 -7.06
CA ALA A 170 17.61 -1.55 -6.35
C ALA A 170 17.72 -3.02 -6.76
N ASP A 171 16.91 -3.46 -7.74
CA ASP A 171 16.81 -4.85 -8.21
C ASP A 171 16.60 -5.86 -7.06
N LEU A 172 15.83 -5.47 -6.04
CA LEU A 172 15.56 -6.36 -4.91
C LEU A 172 14.56 -7.44 -5.31
N PHE A 173 14.93 -8.67 -4.99
CA PHE A 173 14.21 -9.90 -5.33
C PHE A 173 14.04 -10.09 -6.85
N PRO A 174 15.14 -10.11 -7.63
CA PRO A 174 15.08 -10.25 -9.09
C PRO A 174 14.46 -11.59 -9.50
N GLY A 175 14.57 -12.58 -8.61
CA GLY A 175 13.89 -13.86 -8.66
C GLY A 175 14.54 -14.84 -9.65
N ASN A 176 14.79 -16.06 -9.17
CA ASN A 176 15.22 -17.20 -9.98
C ASN A 176 14.00 -18.03 -10.41
N LEU A 177 13.00 -17.45 -11.08
CA LEU A 177 12.06 -18.28 -11.82
C LEU A 177 12.90 -18.91 -12.93
N GLN A 178 13.30 -20.16 -12.70
CA GLN A 178 13.92 -21.02 -13.70
C GLN A 178 13.28 -20.71 -15.03
N SER A 179 14.13 -20.32 -15.97
CA SER A 179 13.84 -20.14 -17.38
C SER A 179 12.85 -21.21 -17.84
N SER A 180 11.55 -20.91 -17.76
CA SER A 180 10.53 -21.61 -18.51
C SER A 180 10.73 -21.11 -19.92
N THR A 181 11.67 -21.77 -20.59
CA THR A 181 11.91 -21.78 -22.01
C THR A 181 10.62 -21.49 -22.78
N GLY A 182 10.60 -20.40 -23.54
CA GLY A 182 9.80 -20.33 -24.75
C GLY A 182 8.42 -19.67 -24.70
N ASN A 183 8.02 -18.94 -23.66
CA ASN A 183 6.77 -18.17 -23.74
C ASN A 183 7.04 -16.69 -24.00
N LYS A 184 6.85 -16.30 -25.28
CA LYS A 184 6.58 -14.93 -25.73
C LYS A 184 5.84 -14.19 -24.61
N THR A 185 6.36 -13.02 -24.23
CA THR A 185 5.66 -12.04 -23.40
C THR A 185 4.25 -11.87 -23.92
N ARG A 186 3.28 -12.65 -23.39
CA ARG A 186 1.87 -12.45 -23.72
C ARG A 186 1.55 -11.08 -23.18
N SER A 187 1.38 -10.14 -24.11
CA SER A 187 0.93 -8.78 -23.86
C SER A 187 -0.22 -8.82 -22.86
N PHE A 188 -0.27 -7.83 -21.96
CA PHE A 188 -1.40 -7.63 -21.07
C PHE A 188 -2.69 -7.72 -21.89
N SER A 189 -3.53 -8.72 -21.62
CA SER A 189 -4.84 -8.78 -22.28
C SER A 189 -5.61 -7.51 -21.93
N ALA A 190 -6.30 -6.90 -22.90
CA ALA A 190 -7.11 -5.72 -22.64
C ALA A 190 -8.07 -5.92 -21.44
N ALA A 191 -8.64 -7.12 -21.29
CA ALA A 191 -9.48 -7.49 -20.15
C ALA A 191 -8.76 -7.37 -18.79
N LEU A 192 -7.49 -7.77 -18.69
CA LEU A 192 -6.69 -7.63 -17.47
C LEU A 192 -6.45 -6.15 -17.12
N LEU A 193 -6.09 -5.35 -18.13
CA LEU A 193 -5.87 -3.92 -17.91
C LEU A 193 -7.17 -3.23 -17.49
N LEU A 194 -8.28 -3.49 -18.18
CA LEU A 194 -9.60 -2.95 -17.85
C LEU A 194 -10.03 -3.34 -16.43
N TYR A 195 -9.77 -4.58 -16.01
CA TYR A 195 -10.10 -5.03 -14.66
C TYR A 195 -9.24 -4.35 -13.59
N ILE A 196 -7.93 -4.17 -13.82
CA ILE A 196 -7.07 -3.41 -12.91
C ILE A 196 -7.55 -1.95 -12.82
N LEU A 197 -7.83 -1.31 -13.95
CA LEU A 197 -8.37 0.05 -13.99
C LEU A 197 -9.70 0.15 -13.26
N TRP A 198 -10.58 -0.84 -13.43
CA TRP A 198 -11.84 -0.92 -12.71
C TRP A 198 -11.62 -0.90 -11.20
N LEU A 199 -10.73 -1.73 -10.67
CA LEU A 199 -10.43 -1.75 -9.23
C LEU A 199 -9.80 -0.44 -8.75
N VAL A 200 -8.88 0.14 -9.53
CA VAL A 200 -8.25 1.43 -9.22
C VAL A 200 -9.28 2.57 -9.17
N ILE A 201 -10.39 2.48 -9.91
CA ILE A 201 -11.49 3.46 -9.86
C ILE A 201 -12.49 3.10 -8.75
N ALA A 202 -12.80 1.81 -8.58
CA ALA A 202 -13.79 1.32 -7.63
C ALA A 202 -13.39 1.58 -6.17
N VAL A 203 -12.10 1.49 -5.84
CA VAL A 203 -11.61 1.78 -4.49
C VAL A 203 -11.85 3.25 -4.10
N PRO A 204 -11.41 4.27 -4.88
CA PRO A 204 -11.80 5.66 -4.67
C PRO A 204 -13.31 5.89 -4.65
N ALA A 205 -14.06 5.24 -5.55
CA ALA A 205 -15.52 5.38 -5.60
C ALA A 205 -16.21 4.90 -4.31
N LEU A 206 -15.61 3.92 -3.61
CA LEU A 206 -16.04 3.50 -2.28
C LEU A 206 -15.67 4.54 -1.22
N VAL A 207 -14.41 4.97 -1.18
CA VAL A 207 -13.86 5.67 -0.01
C VAL A 207 -14.08 7.18 -0.03
N VAL A 208 -14.09 7.82 -1.20
CA VAL A 208 -14.30 9.28 -1.29
C VAL A 208 -15.66 9.69 -0.73
N PRO A 209 -16.79 9.04 -1.06
CA PRO A 209 -18.10 9.41 -0.49
C PRO A 209 -18.16 9.31 1.04
N LEU A 210 -17.34 8.45 1.66
CA LEU A 210 -17.35 8.28 3.12
C LEU A 210 -16.99 9.55 3.88
N THR A 211 -16.30 10.52 3.26
CA THR A 211 -16.06 11.81 3.93
C THR A 211 -17.34 12.60 4.18
N ALA A 212 -18.38 12.40 3.37
CA ALA A 212 -19.65 13.11 3.48
C ALA A 212 -20.58 12.49 4.55
N TYR A 213 -20.31 11.23 4.96
CA TYR A 213 -21.13 10.48 5.91
C TYR A 213 -20.39 10.23 7.23
N ARG A 214 -19.47 11.12 7.61
CA ARG A 214 -18.84 11.06 8.93
C ARG A 214 -19.89 11.26 10.01
N TYR A 215 -19.85 10.43 11.03
CA TYR A 215 -20.80 10.40 12.15
C TYR A 215 -22.25 10.15 11.72
N ASP A 216 -22.47 9.59 10.53
CA ASP A 216 -23.79 9.25 9.99
C ASP A 216 -23.79 7.82 9.43
N LEU A 217 -24.97 7.31 9.06
CA LEU A 217 -25.12 6.03 8.38
C LEU A 217 -24.48 6.08 6.99
N ILE A 218 -23.60 5.13 6.71
CA ILE A 218 -22.93 5.02 5.41
C ILE A 218 -23.88 4.34 4.43
N PRO A 219 -24.29 4.98 3.32
CA PRO A 219 -25.12 4.31 2.32
C PRO A 219 -24.32 3.20 1.62
N TYR A 220 -25.01 2.17 1.10
CA TYR A 220 -24.36 1.04 0.42
C TYR A 220 -24.05 1.28 -1.07
N TRP A 221 -24.56 2.36 -1.68
CA TRP A 221 -24.29 2.65 -3.09
C TRP A 221 -22.79 2.82 -3.45
N PRO A 222 -21.90 3.36 -2.58
CA PRO A 222 -20.47 3.44 -2.86
C PRO A 222 -19.80 2.07 -3.00
N MET A 223 -20.43 1.01 -2.48
CA MET A 223 -19.94 -0.37 -2.58
C MET A 223 -20.23 -1.01 -3.94
N LEU A 224 -21.12 -0.45 -4.75
CA LEU A 224 -21.58 -1.07 -6.00
C LEU A 224 -20.44 -1.31 -7.01
N PRO A 225 -19.53 -0.35 -7.29
CA PRO A 225 -18.44 -0.59 -8.24
C PRO A 225 -17.53 -1.75 -7.82
N LEU A 226 -17.22 -1.82 -6.52
CA LEU A 226 -16.32 -2.85 -5.99
C LEU A 226 -16.99 -4.22 -5.90
N THR A 227 -18.30 -4.25 -5.61
CA THR A 227 -19.13 -5.46 -5.69
C THR A 227 -19.23 -5.98 -7.13
N GLY A 228 -19.37 -5.08 -8.11
CA GLY A 228 -19.29 -5.44 -9.53
C GLY A 228 -17.94 -6.07 -9.90
N GLY A 229 -16.84 -5.52 -9.35
CA GLY A 229 -15.50 -6.09 -9.49
C GLY A 229 -15.36 -7.49 -8.87
N LEU A 230 -16.03 -7.74 -7.75
CA LEU A 230 -16.09 -9.05 -7.09
C LEU A 230 -16.83 -10.08 -7.96
N VAL A 231 -18.00 -9.72 -8.48
CA VAL A 231 -18.78 -10.59 -9.39
C VAL A 231 -17.96 -10.90 -10.64
N PHE A 232 -17.36 -9.88 -11.25
CA PHE A 232 -16.49 -10.06 -12.41
C PHE A 232 -15.33 -11.02 -12.12
N TRP A 233 -14.69 -10.89 -10.95
CA TRP A 233 -13.60 -11.76 -10.53
C TRP A 233 -14.02 -13.23 -10.43
N PHE A 234 -15.18 -13.51 -9.85
CA PHE A 234 -15.66 -14.90 -9.74
C PHE A 234 -16.00 -15.52 -11.09
N LEU A 235 -16.55 -14.72 -12.02
CA LEU A 235 -16.94 -15.21 -13.34
C LEU A 235 -15.74 -15.40 -14.28
N TYR A 236 -14.77 -14.48 -14.26
CA TYR A 236 -13.71 -14.41 -15.28
C TYR A 236 -12.29 -14.55 -14.72
N GLY A 237 -12.09 -14.50 -13.40
CA GLY A 237 -10.78 -14.45 -12.75
C GLY A 237 -9.90 -15.67 -13.02
N ALA A 238 -10.51 -16.83 -13.28
CA ALA A 238 -9.80 -18.05 -13.66
C ALA A 238 -9.08 -17.95 -15.02
N GLY A 239 -9.57 -17.10 -15.92
CA GLY A 239 -9.04 -16.93 -17.28
C GLY A 239 -7.82 -16.01 -17.38
N PHE A 240 -7.42 -15.33 -16.29
CA PHE A 240 -6.30 -14.40 -16.33
C PHE A 240 -4.93 -15.10 -16.44
N ALA A 241 -3.99 -14.40 -17.09
CA ALA A 241 -2.65 -14.91 -17.37
C ALA A 241 -1.89 -15.36 -16.09
N PRO A 242 -1.25 -16.54 -16.10
CA PRO A 242 -0.54 -17.07 -14.92
C PRO A 242 0.53 -16.13 -14.35
N SER A 243 1.19 -15.34 -15.19
CA SER A 243 2.27 -14.41 -14.82
C SER A 243 1.83 -13.21 -13.98
N SER A 244 0.54 -12.87 -14.01
CA SER A 244 -0.04 -11.76 -13.23
C SER A 244 -1.05 -12.26 -12.20
N ARG A 245 -1.50 -13.51 -12.30
CA ARG A 245 -2.58 -14.08 -11.49
C ARG A 245 -2.35 -13.93 -9.99
N HIS A 246 -1.13 -14.18 -9.50
CA HIS A 246 -0.87 -14.07 -8.07
C HIS A 246 -1.05 -12.64 -7.54
N GLY A 247 -0.46 -11.65 -8.21
CA GLY A 247 -0.61 -10.25 -7.82
C GLY A 247 -2.04 -9.77 -7.93
N LEU A 248 -2.75 -10.25 -8.96
CA LEU A 248 -4.16 -9.93 -9.16
C LEU A 248 -5.05 -10.51 -8.08
N VAL A 249 -4.88 -11.80 -7.73
CA VAL A 249 -5.59 -12.42 -6.60
C VAL A 249 -5.43 -11.59 -5.33
N VAL A 250 -4.19 -11.21 -5.00
CA VAL A 250 -3.91 -10.43 -3.78
C VAL A 250 -4.55 -9.05 -3.85
N PHE A 251 -4.36 -8.32 -4.96
CA PHE A 251 -4.93 -6.98 -5.14
C PHE A 251 -6.47 -7.01 -5.09
N SER A 252 -7.11 -7.96 -5.76
CA SER A 252 -8.55 -8.16 -5.75
C SER A 252 -9.07 -8.44 -4.35
N TRP A 253 -8.50 -9.43 -3.64
CA TRP A 253 -8.97 -9.78 -2.29
C TRP A 253 -8.78 -8.64 -1.28
N LEU A 254 -7.63 -7.95 -1.30
CA LEU A 254 -7.43 -6.76 -0.46
C LEU A 254 -8.49 -5.70 -0.77
N SER A 255 -8.77 -5.45 -2.05
CA SER A 255 -9.79 -4.49 -2.44
C SER A 255 -11.17 -4.93 -1.94
N PHE A 256 -11.55 -6.20 -2.12
CA PHE A 256 -12.87 -6.70 -1.69
C PHE A 256 -13.07 -6.68 -0.17
N LEU A 257 -12.01 -6.84 0.62
CA LEU A 257 -12.09 -6.69 2.08
C LEU A 257 -12.53 -5.28 2.51
N LEU A 258 -12.38 -4.27 1.65
CA LEU A 258 -12.91 -2.92 1.93
C LEU A 258 -14.44 -2.88 2.03
N LEU A 259 -15.15 -3.84 1.40
CA LEU A 259 -16.61 -3.97 1.49
C LEU A 259 -17.08 -4.25 2.92
N CYS A 260 -16.22 -4.80 3.78
CA CYS A 260 -16.57 -5.08 5.16
C CYS A 260 -16.75 -3.81 6.00
N TYR A 261 -16.05 -2.71 5.69
CA TYR A 261 -16.04 -1.53 6.57
C TYR A 261 -17.41 -0.84 6.67
N PRO A 262 -18.10 -0.45 5.57
CA PRO A 262 -19.43 0.15 5.69
C PRO A 262 -20.44 -0.75 6.41
N VAL A 263 -20.36 -2.07 6.18
CA VAL A 263 -21.24 -3.05 6.82
C VAL A 263 -20.99 -3.09 8.32
N VAL A 264 -19.74 -3.22 8.75
CA VAL A 264 -19.37 -3.26 10.17
C VAL A 264 -19.73 -1.96 10.87
N ILE A 265 -19.42 -0.81 10.24
CA ILE A 265 -19.73 0.52 10.79
C ILE A 265 -21.24 0.65 11.05
N ASN A 266 -22.07 0.35 10.05
CA ASN A 266 -23.52 0.47 10.16
C ASN A 266 -24.11 -0.54 11.16
N VAL A 267 -23.73 -1.81 11.07
CA VAL A 267 -24.31 -2.89 11.90
C VAL A 267 -23.93 -2.71 13.37
N ALA A 268 -22.68 -2.37 13.66
CA ALA A 268 -22.20 -2.17 15.03
C ALA A 268 -22.43 -0.73 15.53
N SER A 269 -23.00 0.15 14.70
CA SER A 269 -23.22 1.58 15.03
C SER A 269 -21.94 2.27 15.54
N ILE A 270 -20.80 1.94 14.92
CA ILE A 270 -19.50 2.50 15.30
C ILE A 270 -19.42 3.93 14.75
N PRO A 271 -19.07 4.94 15.55
CA PRO A 271 -18.86 6.28 15.04
C PRO A 271 -17.69 6.29 14.05
N PHE A 272 -17.93 6.77 12.83
CA PHE A 272 -16.92 6.92 11.79
C PHE A 272 -16.52 8.40 11.64
N GLY A 273 -15.29 8.74 12.00
CA GLY A 273 -14.81 10.14 12.11
C GLY A 273 -13.69 10.53 11.15
#